data_AF-A0A9D2ER68-F1
#
_entry.id   AF-A0A9D2ER68-F1
#
_cell.length_a   1.000
_cell.length_b   1.000
_cell.length_c   1.000
_cell.angle_alpha   90.00
_cell.angle_beta   90.00
_cell.angle_gamma   90.00
#
_symmetry.space_group_name_H-M   'P 1'
#
loop_
_entity.id
_entity.type
_entity.pdbx_description
1 polymer ?
#
loop_
_entity_poly.entity_id
_entity_poly.type
_entity_poly.pdbx_seq_one_letter_code
_entity_poly.pdbx_strand_id
1 'polypeptide(L)'
;MKVYGTHICIDCRNYQALQARRGFAAEFIDITASTANLKEFLALRDHDPVFAPVRERGGIGVPLFVNDDGRKTFDLDEALGWIGQPPVQPEEIAEQRPACGLNGCR
;
A
#
# COMPACT_ATOMS: atom_id res chain seq x y z
N MET A 1 -7.98 -5.07 -8.12
CA MET A 1 -6.78 -4.57 -7.41
C MET A 1 -6.52 -5.33 -6.11
N LYS A 2 -5.28 -5.77 -5.91
CA LYS A 2 -4.75 -6.34 -4.67
C LYS A 2 -3.88 -5.32 -3.94
N VAL A 3 -3.89 -5.35 -2.61
CA VAL A 3 -3.08 -4.49 -1.76
C VAL A 3 -2.33 -5.32 -0.74
N TYR A 4 -1.00 -5.35 -0.82
CA TYR A 4 -0.17 -6.02 0.18
C TYR A 4 0.17 -5.04 1.28
N GLY A 5 -0.12 -5.40 2.52
CA GLY A 5 0.12 -4.54 3.66
C GLY A 5 0.13 -5.30 4.98
N THR A 6 0.14 -4.57 6.09
CA THR A 6 0.04 -5.15 7.43
C THR A 6 -0.65 -4.16 8.36
N HIS A 7 -1.43 -4.67 9.33
CA HIS A 7 -2.15 -3.85 10.28
C HIS A 7 -1.25 -3.07 11.24
N ILE A 8 0.03 -3.45 11.38
CA ILE A 8 1.00 -2.68 12.18
C ILE A 8 1.52 -1.42 11.46
N CYS A 9 1.27 -1.28 10.15
CA CYS A 9 1.65 -0.12 9.35
C CYS A 9 0.54 0.94 9.36
N ILE A 10 0.88 2.17 9.77
CA ILE A 10 -0.07 3.30 9.80
C ILE A 10 -0.62 3.64 8.41
N ASP A 11 0.20 3.61 7.36
CA ASP A 11 -0.25 3.91 6.00
C ASP A 11 -1.23 2.84 5.48
N CYS A 12 -1.02 1.57 5.88
CA CYS A 12 -1.97 0.49 5.59
C CYS A 12 -3.30 0.67 6.33
N ARG A 13 -3.27 1.06 7.62
CA ARG A 13 -4.49 1.35 8.38
C ARG A 13 -5.25 2.54 7.82
N ASN A 14 -4.55 3.60 7.43
CA ASN A 14 -5.13 4.76 6.73
C ASN A 14 -5.80 4.35 5.41
N TYR A 15 -5.13 3.51 4.62
CA TYR A 15 -5.74 2.94 3.40
C TYR A 15 -7.01 2.14 3.71
N GLN A 16 -7.00 1.28 4.73
CA GLN A 16 -8.17 0.48 5.09
C GLN A 16 -9.34 1.35 5.59
N ALA A 17 -9.05 2.40 6.37
CA ALA A 17 -10.05 3.37 6.80
C ALA A 17 -10.64 4.13 5.60
N LEU A 18 -9.78 4.55 4.66
CA LEU A 18 -10.19 5.19 3.41
C LEU A 18 -11.08 4.25 2.58
N GLN A 19 -10.67 2.99 2.42
CA GLN A 19 -11.42 1.96 1.73
C GLN A 19 -12.80 1.76 2.33
N ALA A 20 -12.89 1.61 3.66
CA ALA A 20 -14.15 1.45 4.38
C ALA A 20 -15.06 2.68 4.21
N ARG A 21 -14.49 3.89 4.27
CA ARG A 21 -15.25 5.14 4.15
C ARG A 21 -15.78 5.39 2.74
N ARG A 22 -15.00 5.06 1.71
CA ARG A 22 -15.37 5.25 0.29
C ARG A 22 -16.11 4.06 -0.31
N GLY A 23 -16.06 2.89 0.33
CA GLY A 23 -16.83 1.70 -0.06
C GLY A 23 -16.40 1.04 -1.38
N PHE A 24 -15.11 1.08 -1.72
CA PHE A 24 -14.60 0.43 -2.94
C PHE A 24 -14.04 -0.97 -2.68
N ALA A 25 -14.16 -1.84 -3.68
CA ALA A 25 -13.70 -3.23 -3.62
C ALA A 25 -12.21 -3.32 -3.99
N ALA A 26 -11.40 -3.77 -3.04
CA ALA A 26 -10.01 -4.14 -3.24
C ALA A 26 -9.61 -5.20 -2.21
N GLU A 27 -8.84 -6.18 -2.65
CA GLU A 27 -8.39 -7.29 -1.80
C GLU A 27 -7.19 -6.85 -0.96
N PHE A 28 -7.32 -6.82 0.37
CA PHE A 28 -6.20 -6.53 1.26
C PHE A 28 -5.54 -7.83 1.73
N ILE A 29 -4.29 -8.03 1.33
CA ILE A 29 -3.47 -9.19 1.68
C ILE A 29 -2.57 -8.77 2.85
N ASP A 30 -2.91 -9.23 4.06
CA ASP A 30 -2.07 -9.04 5.23
C ASP A 30 -0.85 -9.97 5.16
N ILE A 31 0.33 -9.38 4.93
CA ILE A 31 1.60 -10.09 4.82
C ILE A 31 2.04 -10.71 6.15
N THR A 32 1.45 -10.27 7.27
CA THR A 32 1.75 -10.79 8.61
C THR A 32 0.78 -11.88 9.08
N ALA A 33 -0.30 -12.14 8.32
CA ALA A 33 -1.30 -13.14 8.68
C ALA A 33 -0.85 -14.59 8.43
N SER A 34 0.05 -14.84 7.47
CA SER A 34 0.57 -16.18 7.18
C SER A 34 1.92 -16.16 6.48
N THR A 35 2.68 -17.26 6.59
CA THR A 35 3.93 -17.44 5.85
C THR A 35 3.73 -17.56 4.34
N ALA A 36 2.55 -17.98 3.88
CA ALA A 36 2.20 -18.00 2.47
C ALA A 36 2.10 -16.58 1.89
N ASN A 37 1.37 -15.69 2.58
CA ASN A 37 1.25 -14.27 2.20
C ASN A 37 2.61 -13.58 2.25
N LEU A 38 3.39 -13.84 3.31
CA LEU A 38 4.74 -13.30 3.43
C LEU A 38 5.64 -13.76 2.28
N LYS A 39 5.59 -15.04 1.92
CA LYS A 39 6.38 -15.60 0.81
C LYS A 39 6.00 -14.96 -0.54
N GLU A 40 4.71 -14.79 -0.80
CA GLU A 40 4.22 -14.10 -2.00
C GLU A 40 4.72 -12.65 -2.05
N PHE A 41 4.60 -11.92 -0.94
CA PHE A 41 5.11 -10.55 -0.84
C PHE A 41 6.64 -10.48 -1.01
N LEU A 42 7.40 -11.39 -0.42
CA LEU A 42 8.87 -11.42 -0.56
C LEU A 42 9.28 -11.68 -2.02
N ALA A 43 8.58 -12.54 -2.74
CA ALA A 43 8.84 -12.75 -4.17
C ALA A 43 8.69 -11.45 -4.99
N LEU A 44 7.68 -10.62 -4.66
CA LEU A 44 7.52 -9.29 -5.24
C LEU A 44 8.63 -8.34 -4.77
N ARG A 45 8.86 -8.27 -3.46
CA ARG A 45 9.83 -7.35 -2.84
C ARG A 45 11.25 -7.57 -3.34
N ASP A 46 11.66 -8.82 -3.53
CA ASP A 46 13.05 -9.16 -3.83
C ASP A 46 13.36 -9.10 -5.32
N HIS A 47 12.36 -9.29 -6.19
CA HIS A 47 12.57 -9.41 -7.64
C HIS A 47 11.94 -8.30 -8.48
N ASP A 48 10.85 -7.66 -8.04
CA ASP A 48 10.19 -6.64 -8.85
C ASP A 48 11.02 -5.33 -8.86
N PRO A 49 11.23 -4.71 -10.04
CA PRO A 49 11.96 -3.45 -10.15
C PRO A 49 11.34 -2.29 -9.38
N VAL A 50 10.03 -2.28 -9.15
CA VAL A 50 9.35 -1.20 -8.39
C VAL A 50 9.92 -1.09 -6.97
N PHE A 51 10.41 -2.19 -6.41
CA PHE A 51 11.01 -2.25 -5.09
C PHE A 51 12.49 -1.85 -5.05
N ALA A 52 13.18 -1.66 -6.17
CA ALA A 52 14.59 -1.28 -6.18
C ALA A 52 14.90 -0.07 -5.27
N PRO A 53 14.23 1.10 -5.42
CA PRO A 53 14.47 2.25 -4.54
C PRO A 53 13.97 2.02 -3.11
N VAL A 54 13.08 1.06 -2.87
CA VAL A 54 12.61 0.69 -1.52
C VAL A 54 13.67 -0.13 -0.80
N ARG A 55 14.27 -1.09 -1.50
CA ARG A 55 15.34 -1.94 -0.98
C ARG A 55 16.59 -1.11 -0.68
N GLU A 56 16.96 -0.19 -1.57
CA GLU A 56 18.11 0.71 -1.39
C GLU A 56 18.02 1.55 -0.11
N ARG A 57 16.81 2.02 0.25
CA ARG A 57 16.58 2.77 1.49
C ARG A 57 16.29 1.90 2.73
N GLY A 58 16.43 0.58 2.62
CA GLY A 58 16.13 -0.35 3.72
C GLY A 58 14.65 -0.44 4.10
N GLY A 59 13.75 -0.02 3.22
CA GLY A 59 12.31 -0.03 3.46
C GLY A 59 11.67 -1.42 3.29
N ILE A 60 10.46 -1.56 3.84
CA ILE A 60 9.61 -2.74 3.63
C ILE A 60 8.87 -2.65 2.30
N GLY A 61 8.27 -1.48 1.99
CA GLY A 61 7.46 -1.26 0.79
C GLY A 61 6.01 -1.70 0.96
N VAL A 62 5.32 -1.15 1.94
CA VAL A 62 3.88 -1.35 2.15
C VAL A 62 3.21 0.00 2.46
N PRO A 63 1.95 0.23 2.04
CA PRO A 63 1.15 -0.66 1.18
C PRO A 63 1.67 -0.71 -0.26
N LEU A 64 1.66 -1.90 -0.87
CA LEU A 64 1.90 -2.09 -2.30
C LEU A 64 0.56 -2.35 -3.01
N PHE A 65 0.24 -1.52 -4.00
CA PHE A 65 -0.95 -1.66 -4.82
C PHE A 65 -0.60 -2.39 -6.13
N VAL A 66 -1.40 -3.38 -6.49
CA VAL A 66 -1.25 -4.17 -7.71
C VAL A 66 -2.58 -4.20 -8.47
N ASN A 67 -2.64 -3.56 -9.63
CA ASN A 67 -3.84 -3.58 -10.47
C ASN A 67 -3.99 -4.91 -11.22
N ASP A 68 -5.09 -5.06 -11.93
CA ASP A 68 -5.43 -6.32 -12.62
C ASP A 68 -4.54 -6.57 -13.85
N ASP A 69 -3.90 -5.50 -14.39
CA ASP A 69 -2.89 -5.58 -15.46
C ASP A 69 -1.47 -5.90 -14.93
N GLY A 70 -1.30 -6.06 -13.62
CA GLY A 70 -0.01 -6.34 -12.99
C GLY A 70 0.91 -5.12 -12.80
N ARG A 71 0.42 -3.90 -13.07
CA ARG A 71 1.07 -2.64 -12.71
C ARG A 71 1.10 -2.51 -11.19
N LYS A 72 2.21 -2.01 -10.67
CA LYS A 72 2.48 -1.91 -9.23
C LYS A 72 2.87 -0.50 -8.86
N THR A 73 2.40 -0.03 -7.72
CA THR A 73 2.75 1.28 -7.19
C THR A 73 2.70 1.31 -5.67
N PHE A 74 3.42 2.25 -5.07
CA PHE A 74 3.29 2.61 -3.66
C PHE A 74 2.51 3.92 -3.49
N ASP A 75 2.15 4.58 -4.59
CA ASP A 75 1.40 5.83 -4.60
C ASP A 75 -0.10 5.54 -4.50
N LEU A 76 -0.72 6.02 -3.42
CA LEU A 76 -2.13 5.81 -3.14
C LEU A 76 -3.03 6.54 -4.14
N ASP A 77 -2.69 7.76 -4.54
CA ASP A 77 -3.50 8.54 -5.48
C ASP A 77 -3.48 7.90 -6.87
N GLU A 78 -2.31 7.39 -7.27
CA GLU A 78 -2.19 6.62 -8.51
C GLU A 78 -3.05 5.34 -8.47
N ALA A 79 -2.99 4.60 -7.37
CA ALA A 79 -3.77 3.37 -7.20
C ALA A 79 -5.29 3.62 -7.20
N LEU A 80 -5.73 4.72 -6.57
CA LEU A 80 -7.12 5.16 -6.58
C LEU A 80 -7.58 5.56 -7.98
N GLY A 81 -6.71 6.20 -8.76
CA GLY A 81 -6.97 6.55 -10.16
C GLY A 81 -7.31 5.34 -11.03
N TRP A 82 -6.69 4.18 -10.78
CA TRP A 82 -7.00 2.94 -11.52
C TRP A 82 -8.43 2.45 -11.33
N ILE A 83 -9.04 2.76 -10.19
CA ILE A 83 -10.40 2.34 -9.83
C ILE A 83 -11.40 3.50 -9.89
N GLY A 84 -11.05 4.61 -10.54
CA GLY A 84 -11.92 5.77 -10.73
C GLY A 84 -12.22 6.55 -9.44
N GLN A 85 -11.39 6.38 -8.40
CA GLN A 85 -11.52 7.10 -7.15
C GLN A 85 -10.73 8.42 -7.22
N PRO A 86 -11.22 9.51 -6.59
CA PRO A 86 -10.49 10.78 -6.57
C PRO A 86 -9.24 10.68 -5.68
N PRO A 87 -8.28 11.61 -5.81
CA PRO A 87 -7.15 11.71 -4.88
C PRO A 87 -7.59 11.82 -3.42
N VAL A 88 -6.73 11.39 -2.50
CA VAL A 88 -6.99 11.45 -1.06
C VAL A 88 -6.98 12.90 -0.58
N GLN A 89 -7.99 13.28 0.18
CA GLN A 89 -8.04 14.56 0.86
C GLN A 89 -7.45 14.44 2.28
N PRO A 90 -6.77 15.47 2.81
CA PRO A 90 -6.13 15.41 4.12
C PRO A 90 -7.05 15.01 5.28
N GLU A 91 -8.31 15.42 5.24
CA GLU A 91 -9.34 15.09 6.23
C GLU A 91 -9.75 13.60 6.21
N GLU A 92 -9.39 12.87 5.17
CA GLU A 92 -9.70 11.45 5.01
C GLU A 92 -8.62 10.54 5.63
N ILE A 93 -7.52 11.12 6.12
CA ILE A 93 -6.42 10.44 6.80
C ILE A 93 -6.77 10.28 8.27
N ALA A 94 -7.04 9.04 8.70
CA ALA A 94 -7.48 8.75 10.07
C ALA A 94 -6.36 8.92 11.12
N GLU A 95 -5.12 8.58 10.76
CA GLU A 95 -3.97 8.61 11.65
C GLU A 95 -2.85 9.47 11.04
N GLN A 96 -2.51 10.58 11.71
CA GLN A 96 -1.42 11.45 11.29
C GLN A 96 -0.11 11.04 11.97
N ARG A 97 0.99 10.97 11.21
CA ARG A 97 2.34 10.80 11.76
C ARG A 97 2.90 12.15 12.19
N PRO A 98 3.59 12.27 13.33
CA PRO A 98 4.34 13.48 13.66
C PRO A 98 5.46 13.83 12.66
N ALA A 99 5.94 12.88 11.86
CA ALA A 99 6.87 13.13 10.74
C ALA A 99 7.04 11.84 9.91
N CYS A 100 6.37 11.79 8.76
CA CYS A 100 6.72 11.11 7.50
C CYS A 100 5.41 11.12 6.71
N GLY A 101 5.37 11.88 5.62
CA GLY A 101 4.17 11.99 4.79
C GLY A 101 3.78 10.66 4.14
N LEU A 102 2.60 10.64 3.53
CA LEU A 102 2.00 9.50 2.81
C LEU A 102 2.91 8.87 1.73
N ASN A 103 4.00 9.54 1.35
CA ASN A 103 4.99 9.07 0.37
C ASN A 103 6.22 8.38 1.01
N GLY A 104 6.08 7.90 2.24
CA GLY A 104 7.16 7.24 2.98
C GLY A 104 8.16 8.22 3.57
N CYS A 105 9.00 7.69 4.47
CA CYS A 105 10.07 8.48 5.06
C CYS A 105 11.06 8.90 3.99
N ARG A 106 11.15 10.22 3.83
CA ARG A 106 12.18 10.90 3.08
C ARG A 106 13.53 10.72 3.79
#